data_AF-R7RZJ0-F1
#
_entry.id   AF-R7RZJ0-F1
#
_cell.length_a   1.000
_cell.length_b   1.000
_cell.length_c   1.000
_cell.angle_alpha   90.00
_cell.angle_beta   90.00
_cell.angle_gamma   90.00
#
_symmetry.space_group_name_H-M   'P 1'
#
loop_
_entity.id
_entity.type
_entity.pdbx_description
1 polymer ?
#
loop_
_entity_poly.entity_id
_entity_poly.type
_entity_poly.pdbx_seq_one_letter_code
_entity_poly.pdbx_strand_id
1 'polypeptide(L)'
;KQVYMLEEETVHYDLGVQMGRPEWDLTSLPGGGIIRLGKLSRPFSLSMEHELHCINTIAAEIAKAHKSRWEHVQHCLNYIRQVALCRLDLTLEPGDFSQRNFTTERTGVEHTCTDWITLYDMLADDEGRWEEYQASH
;
A
#
# COMPACT_ATOMS: atom_id res chain seq x y z
N LYS A 1 17.19 6.06 -1.03
CA LYS A 1 17.74 5.58 -2.32
C LYS A 1 16.58 5.53 -3.32
N GLN A 2 16.81 5.79 -4.60
CA GLN A 2 15.76 5.66 -5.64
C GLN A 2 15.87 4.30 -6.32
N VAL A 3 14.74 3.75 -6.74
CA VAL A 3 14.63 2.52 -7.52
C VAL A 3 13.71 2.76 -8.70
N TYR A 4 13.98 2.09 -9.82
CA TYR A 4 13.14 2.14 -11.01
C TYR A 4 12.22 0.93 -11.01
N MET A 5 10.95 1.16 -11.34
CA MET A 5 9.95 0.13 -11.41
C MET A 5 9.23 0.24 -12.74
N LEU A 6 9.35 -0.78 -13.57
CA LEU A 6 8.54 -0.90 -14.78
C LEU A 6 7.15 -1.38 -14.39
N GLU A 7 6.12 -0.63 -14.77
CA GLU A 7 4.74 -1.08 -14.60
C GLU A 7 4.48 -2.31 -15.48
N GLU A 8 3.83 -3.34 -14.92
CA GLU A 8 3.41 -4.52 -15.67
C GLU A 8 2.01 -4.98 -15.25
N GLU A 9 1.27 -5.55 -16.20
CA GLU A 9 -0.03 -6.14 -15.95
C GLU A 9 0.09 -7.32 -14.98
N THR A 10 -0.45 -7.14 -13.77
CA THR A 10 -0.37 -8.12 -12.70
C THR A 10 -1.38 -9.25 -12.85
N VAL A 11 -0.95 -10.47 -12.50
CA VAL A 11 -1.84 -11.63 -12.30
C VAL A 11 -2.26 -11.79 -10.83
N HIS A 12 -1.77 -10.91 -9.96
CA HIS A 12 -2.06 -10.85 -8.54
C HIS A 12 -3.17 -9.83 -8.26
N TYR A 13 -3.71 -9.87 -7.04
CA TYR A 13 -4.68 -8.92 -6.51
C TYR A 13 -6.07 -8.96 -7.17
N ASP A 14 -6.36 -9.99 -7.98
CA ASP A 14 -7.67 -10.16 -8.61
C ASP A 14 -8.76 -10.43 -7.56
N LEU A 15 -9.71 -9.50 -7.44
CA LEU A 15 -10.81 -9.55 -6.47
C LEU A 15 -11.83 -10.68 -6.75
N GLY A 16 -11.81 -11.28 -7.95
CA GLY A 16 -12.70 -12.35 -8.38
C GLY A 16 -12.20 -13.76 -8.06
N VAL A 17 -10.92 -13.93 -7.70
CA VAL A 17 -10.33 -15.25 -7.42
C VAL A 17 -10.09 -15.47 -5.92
N GLN A 18 -10.06 -16.74 -5.51
CA GLN A 18 -9.87 -17.12 -4.10
C GLN A 18 -8.57 -16.53 -3.49
N MET A 19 -7.52 -16.43 -4.30
CA MET A 19 -6.21 -15.95 -3.86
C MET A 19 -6.09 -14.43 -3.77
N GLY A 20 -7.00 -13.65 -4.37
CA GLY A 20 -6.84 -12.20 -4.40
C GLY A 20 -6.88 -11.55 -3.02
N ARG A 21 -7.83 -11.97 -2.16
CA ARG A 21 -7.95 -11.41 -0.80
C ARG A 21 -6.70 -11.67 0.06
N PRO A 22 -6.15 -12.90 0.13
CA PRO A 22 -4.85 -13.14 0.75
C PRO A 22 -3.71 -12.29 0.19
N GLU A 23 -3.63 -12.09 -1.13
CA GLU A 23 -2.59 -11.25 -1.73
C GLU A 23 -2.70 -9.80 -1.29
N TRP A 24 -3.91 -9.26 -1.24
CA TRP A 24 -4.18 -7.93 -0.68
C TRP A 24 -3.86 -7.83 0.81
N ASP A 25 -3.99 -8.89 1.59
CA ASP A 25 -3.63 -8.86 3.02
C ASP A 25 -2.10 -8.80 3.21
N LEU A 26 -1.32 -9.29 2.25
CA LEU A 26 0.15 -9.25 2.26
C LEU A 26 0.74 -7.87 1.93
N THR A 27 -0.08 -6.88 1.55
CA THR A 27 0.42 -5.53 1.26
C THR A 27 0.76 -4.74 2.53
N SER A 28 0.25 -5.14 3.69
CA SER A 28 0.52 -4.44 4.95
C SER A 28 1.98 -4.57 5.38
N LEU A 29 2.52 -3.48 5.92
CA LEU A 29 3.86 -3.46 6.48
C LEU A 29 3.97 -4.30 7.78
N PRO A 30 5.18 -4.80 8.12
CA PRO A 30 5.44 -5.42 9.42
C PRO A 30 4.93 -4.55 10.59
N GLY A 31 4.45 -5.19 11.65
CA GLY A 31 3.84 -4.51 12.79
C GLY A 31 2.61 -3.64 12.46
N GLY A 32 1.98 -3.84 11.30
CA GLY A 32 0.88 -2.99 10.80
C GLY A 32 1.32 -1.55 10.55
N GLY A 33 2.59 -1.36 10.15
CA GLY A 33 3.19 -0.05 9.89
C GLY A 33 3.23 0.87 11.12
N ILE A 34 3.17 0.30 12.31
CA ILE A 34 3.34 1.03 13.57
C ILE A 34 4.81 0.98 13.96
N ILE A 35 5.43 2.15 14.08
CA ILE A 35 6.77 2.31 14.64
C ILE A 35 6.69 2.90 16.05
N ARG A 36 7.50 2.38 16.98
CA ARG A 36 7.52 2.80 18.38
C ARG A 36 8.79 3.56 18.70
N LEU A 37 8.65 4.81 19.16
CA LEU A 37 9.78 5.71 19.37
C LEU A 37 9.88 6.18 20.82
N GLY A 38 11.13 6.40 21.24
CA GLY A 38 11.47 6.91 22.57
C GLY A 38 11.44 5.84 23.66
N LYS A 39 11.81 6.24 24.89
CA LYS A 39 12.00 5.31 26.03
C LYS A 39 10.71 4.62 26.49
N LEU A 40 9.56 5.19 26.17
CA LEU A 40 8.24 4.66 26.54
C LEU A 40 7.56 3.96 25.35
N SER A 41 8.30 3.64 24.30
CA SER A 41 7.79 2.91 23.12
C SER A 41 6.51 3.54 22.55
N ARG A 42 6.49 4.87 22.39
CA ARG A 42 5.29 5.57 21.94
C ARG A 42 4.98 5.18 20.48
N PRO A 43 3.77 4.70 20.17
CA PRO A 43 3.43 4.25 18.83
C PRO A 43 3.12 5.41 17.89
N PHE A 44 3.53 5.25 16.63
CA PHE A 44 3.23 6.14 15.51
C PHE A 44 2.88 5.30 14.29
N SER A 45 1.83 5.68 13.58
CA SER A 45 1.48 5.06 12.30
C SER A 45 2.25 5.75 11.18
N LEU A 46 2.86 4.94 10.31
CA LEU A 46 3.53 5.42 9.12
C LEU A 46 2.51 5.81 8.05
N SER A 47 2.73 6.96 7.40
CA SER A 47 1.82 7.45 6.36
C SER A 47 1.65 6.44 5.22
N MET A 48 2.74 5.79 4.79
CA MET A 48 2.68 4.78 3.72
C MET A 48 1.76 3.60 4.07
N GLU A 49 1.80 3.07 5.30
CA GLU A 49 0.88 1.99 5.66
C GLU A 49 -0.58 2.45 5.65
N HIS A 50 -0.85 3.69 6.08
CA HIS A 50 -2.21 4.23 6.02
C HIS A 50 -2.70 4.38 4.57
N GLU A 51 -1.80 4.75 3.64
CA GLU A 51 -2.08 4.76 2.20
C GLU A 51 -2.44 3.36 1.68
N LEU A 52 -1.63 2.34 2.00
CA LEU A 52 -1.86 0.95 1.60
C LEU A 52 -3.15 0.37 2.21
N HIS A 53 -3.40 0.61 3.50
CA HIS A 53 -4.65 0.25 4.18
C HIS A 53 -5.87 0.88 3.51
N CYS A 54 -5.79 2.16 3.11
CA CYS A 54 -6.86 2.83 2.41
C CYS A 54 -7.14 2.20 1.03
N ILE A 55 -6.11 1.93 0.23
CA ILE A 55 -6.25 1.27 -1.08
C ILE A 55 -6.88 -0.12 -0.88
N ASN A 56 -6.37 -0.88 0.08
CA ASN A 56 -6.85 -2.22 0.37
C ASN A 56 -8.32 -2.23 0.83
N THR A 57 -8.69 -1.28 1.70
CA THR A 57 -10.08 -1.09 2.15
C THR A 57 -11.00 -0.77 0.98
N ILE A 58 -10.58 0.12 0.07
CA ILE A 58 -11.37 0.47 -1.13
C ILE A 58 -11.53 -0.77 -2.02
N ALA A 59 -10.47 -1.52 -2.28
CA ALA A 59 -10.52 -2.74 -3.08
C ALA A 59 -11.49 -3.78 -2.50
N ALA A 60 -11.45 -4.00 -1.18
CA ALA A 60 -12.37 -4.91 -0.48
C ALA A 60 -13.84 -4.46 -0.61
N GLU A 61 -14.11 -3.16 -0.52
CA GLU A 61 -15.46 -2.61 -0.57
C GLU A 61 -16.01 -2.43 -1.99
N ILE A 62 -15.15 -2.34 -3.02
CA ILE A 62 -15.57 -2.49 -4.42
C ILE A 62 -16.15 -3.90 -4.65
N ALA A 63 -15.52 -4.93 -4.07
CA ALA A 63 -15.96 -6.31 -4.26
C ALA A 63 -17.26 -6.66 -3.49
N LYS A 64 -17.47 -6.09 -2.29
CA LYS A 64 -18.57 -6.51 -1.38
C LYS A 64 -19.64 -5.44 -1.10
N ALA A 65 -19.31 -4.16 -1.26
CA ALA A 65 -20.19 -3.01 -1.08
C ALA A 65 -20.97 -2.98 0.26
N HIS A 66 -20.29 -3.13 1.39
CA HIS A 66 -20.95 -3.12 2.70
C HIS A 66 -21.34 -1.70 3.15
N LYS A 67 -22.64 -1.44 3.34
CA LYS A 67 -23.16 -0.13 3.79
C LYS A 67 -22.57 0.35 5.12
N SER A 68 -22.27 -0.57 6.04
CA SER A 68 -21.67 -0.25 7.34
C SER A 68 -20.25 0.30 7.24
N ARG A 69 -19.60 0.21 6.08
CA ARG A 69 -18.22 0.67 5.85
C ARG A 69 -18.15 1.99 5.09
N TRP A 70 -19.28 2.57 4.68
CA TRP A 70 -19.30 3.76 3.81
C TRP A 70 -18.57 4.96 4.39
N GLU A 71 -18.72 5.26 5.68
CA GLU A 71 -17.99 6.35 6.32
C GLU A 71 -16.48 6.13 6.27
N HIS A 72 -16.04 4.88 6.47
CA HIS A 72 -14.62 4.52 6.40
C HIS A 72 -14.09 4.58 4.96
N VAL A 73 -14.87 4.14 3.97
CA VAL A 73 -14.53 4.29 2.54
C VAL A 73 -14.45 5.77 2.15
N GLN A 74 -15.38 6.60 2.60
CA GLN A 74 -15.36 8.05 2.36
C GLN A 74 -14.08 8.68 2.94
N HIS A 75 -13.70 8.31 4.16
CA HIS A 75 -12.43 8.70 4.76
C HIS A 75 -11.24 8.28 3.90
N CYS A 76 -11.18 7.02 3.47
CA CYS A 76 -10.11 6.50 2.64
C CYS A 76 -10.00 7.24 1.30
N LEU A 77 -11.11 7.47 0.61
CA LEU A 77 -11.15 8.22 -0.64
C LEU A 77 -10.65 9.65 -0.46
N ASN A 78 -11.03 10.33 0.62
CA ASN A 78 -10.56 11.68 0.90
C ASN A 78 -9.06 11.70 1.25
N TYR A 79 -8.55 10.67 1.95
CA TYR A 79 -7.13 10.54 2.25
C TYR A 79 -6.30 10.33 0.99
N ILE A 80 -6.69 9.38 0.12
CA ILE A 80 -6.01 9.13 -1.16
C ILE A 80 -6.05 10.37 -2.06
N ARG A 81 -7.17 11.11 -2.09
CA ARG A 81 -7.24 12.40 -2.79
C ARG A 81 -6.18 13.39 -2.31
N GLN A 82 -5.98 13.50 -0.99
CA GLN A 82 -4.97 14.41 -0.42
C GLN A 82 -3.55 13.96 -0.77
N VAL A 83 -3.27 12.67 -0.69
CA VAL A 83 -1.96 12.10 -1.04
C VAL A 83 -1.64 12.35 -2.51
N ALA A 84 -2.61 12.04 -3.41
CA ALA A 84 -2.50 12.30 -4.84
C ALA A 84 -2.23 13.79 -5.13
N LEU A 85 -2.93 14.71 -4.47
CA LEU A 85 -2.70 16.15 -4.68
C LEU A 85 -1.32 16.64 -4.21
N CYS A 86 -0.68 15.95 -3.27
CA CYS A 86 0.60 16.36 -2.69
C CYS A 86 1.81 15.70 -3.36
N ARG A 87 1.68 14.45 -3.83
CA ARG A 87 2.82 13.59 -4.17
C ARG A 87 2.58 12.69 -5.38
N LEU A 88 1.66 13.06 -6.29
CA LEU A 88 1.39 12.24 -7.47
C LEU A 88 2.66 11.99 -8.27
N ASP A 89 2.78 10.78 -8.81
CA ASP A 89 3.62 10.55 -9.97
C ASP A 89 2.98 11.22 -11.21
N LEU A 90 3.70 12.15 -11.82
CA LEU A 90 3.27 12.89 -13.02
C LEU A 90 3.81 12.28 -14.32
N THR A 91 4.41 11.08 -14.24
CA THR A 91 4.85 10.33 -15.40
C THR A 91 3.68 10.09 -16.35
N LEU A 92 3.88 10.38 -17.63
CA LEU A 92 2.85 10.23 -18.65
C LEU A 92 2.82 8.80 -19.18
N GLU A 93 1.63 8.23 -19.26
CA GLU A 93 1.41 6.94 -19.91
C GLU A 93 1.72 7.01 -21.42
N PRO A 94 2.48 6.06 -21.98
CA PRO A 94 2.81 6.05 -23.39
C PRO A 94 1.63 5.61 -24.26
N GLY A 95 1.47 6.30 -25.39
CA GLY A 95 0.56 5.90 -26.46
C GLY A 95 -0.92 6.25 -26.23
N ASP A 96 -1.77 5.74 -27.12
CA ASP A 96 -3.22 5.82 -27.00
C ASP A 96 -3.72 4.55 -26.30
N PHE A 97 -4.08 4.66 -25.02
CA PHE A 97 -4.57 3.54 -24.21
C PHE A 97 -5.80 2.85 -24.82
N SER A 98 -6.56 3.55 -25.67
CA SER A 98 -7.74 2.97 -26.34
C SER A 98 -7.37 2.01 -27.49
N GLN A 99 -6.16 2.10 -28.02
CA GLN A 99 -5.66 1.26 -29.11
C GLN A 99 -4.68 0.18 -28.63
N ARG A 100 -4.32 0.20 -27.35
CA ARG A 100 -3.29 -0.67 -26.78
C ARG A 100 -3.83 -2.09 -26.57
N ASN A 101 -3.06 -3.10 -26.99
CA ASN A 101 -3.41 -4.49 -26.73
C ASN A 101 -2.70 -5.01 -25.48
N PHE A 102 -3.40 -5.01 -24.35
CA PHE A 102 -2.89 -5.50 -23.06
C PHE A 102 -2.55 -7.00 -23.01
N THR A 103 -2.81 -7.75 -24.07
CA THR A 103 -2.35 -9.16 -24.19
C THR A 103 -0.92 -9.23 -24.73
N THR A 104 -0.54 -8.31 -25.62
CA THR A 104 0.80 -8.28 -26.27
C THR A 104 1.71 -7.19 -25.70
N GLU A 105 1.15 -6.10 -25.21
CA GLU A 105 1.85 -4.90 -24.71
C GLU A 105 1.67 -4.77 -23.19
N ARG A 106 2.19 -5.77 -22.46
CA ARG A 106 1.92 -6.00 -21.03
C ARG A 106 2.72 -5.13 -20.05
N THR A 107 3.62 -4.27 -20.55
CA THR A 107 4.49 -3.42 -19.73
C THR A 107 4.21 -1.95 -20.01
N GLY A 108 3.89 -1.18 -18.97
CA GLY A 108 3.62 0.25 -19.02
C GLY A 108 4.89 1.10 -18.99
N VAL A 109 4.81 2.21 -18.26
CA VAL A 109 5.91 3.17 -18.14
C VAL A 109 6.85 2.81 -16.98
N GLU A 110 8.09 3.27 -17.07
CA GLU A 110 9.02 3.18 -15.95
C GLU A 110 8.77 4.33 -14.97
N HIS A 111 8.54 3.98 -13.70
CA HIS A 111 8.36 4.90 -12.58
C HIS A 111 9.64 5.01 -11.75
N THR A 112 9.87 6.19 -11.17
CA THR A 112 10.95 6.40 -10.20
C THR A 112 10.38 6.39 -8.78
N CYS A 113 10.68 5.34 -8.02
CA CYS A 113 10.16 5.11 -6.68
C CYS A 113 11.22 5.32 -5.60
N THR A 114 10.77 5.47 -4.36
CA THR A 114 11.64 5.42 -3.18
C THR A 114 11.90 3.97 -2.80
N ASP A 115 13.17 3.63 -2.52
CA ASP A 115 13.55 2.31 -2.00
C ASP A 115 13.05 2.17 -0.54
N TRP A 116 12.00 1.39 -0.35
CA TRP A 116 11.34 1.24 0.94
C TRP A 116 11.87 0.07 1.77
N ILE A 117 12.83 -0.70 1.28
CA ILE A 117 13.33 -1.90 1.99
C ILE A 117 13.86 -1.55 3.39
N THR A 118 14.52 -0.39 3.52
CA THR A 118 15.00 0.12 4.81
C THR A 118 13.86 0.34 5.80
N LEU A 119 12.67 0.75 5.35
CA LEU A 119 11.51 0.93 6.22
C LEU A 119 10.97 -0.40 6.72
N TYR A 120 10.94 -1.43 5.86
CA TYR A 120 10.54 -2.79 6.25
C TYR A 120 11.49 -3.35 7.31
N ASP A 121 12.80 -3.25 7.10
CA ASP A 121 13.80 -3.72 8.07
C ASP A 121 13.64 -3.00 9.41
N MET A 122 13.47 -1.67 9.38
CA MET A 122 13.27 -0.87 10.60
C MET A 122 12.01 -1.26 11.39
N LEU A 123 10.92 -1.62 10.69
CA LEU A 123 9.67 -2.05 11.32
C LEU A 123 9.77 -3.46 11.89
N ALA A 124 10.42 -4.38 11.18
CA ALA A 124 10.67 -5.73 11.68
C ALA A 124 11.53 -5.69 12.96
N ASP A 125 12.59 -4.88 12.95
CA ASP A 125 13.42 -4.66 14.14
C ASP A 125 12.63 -4.00 15.29
N ASP A 126 11.71 -3.08 14.98
CA ASP A 126 10.84 -2.44 15.97
C ASP A 126 9.85 -3.42 16.59
N GLU A 127 9.26 -4.29 15.78
CA GLU A 127 8.34 -5.33 16.23
C GLU A 127 9.04 -6.28 17.21
N GLY A 128 10.27 -6.73 16.90
CA GLY A 128 11.07 -7.54 17.82
C GLY A 128 11.37 -6.83 19.15
N ARG A 129 11.79 -5.56 19.11
CA ARG A 129 12.02 -4.77 20.35
C ARG A 129 10.73 -4.58 21.15
N TRP A 130 9.60 -4.46 20.49
CA TRP A 130 8.31 -4.30 21.14
C TRP A 130 7.90 -5.57 21.89
N GLU A 131 8.09 -6.74 21.30
CA GLU A 131 7.86 -8.01 21.98
C GLU A 131 8.68 -8.13 23.27
N GLU A 132 9.97 -7.77 23.22
CA GLU A 132 10.85 -7.74 24.41
C GLU A 132 10.37 -6.72 25.47
N TYR A 133 9.95 -5.53 25.03
CA TYR A 133 9.41 -4.51 25.92
C TYR A 133 8.14 -5.00 26.64
N GLN A 134 7.23 -5.67 25.92
CA GLN A 134 6.01 -6.26 26.48
C GLN A 134 6.30 -7.44 27.41
N ALA A 135 7.36 -8.21 27.16
CA ALA A 135 7.75 -9.31 28.04
C ALA A 135 8.37 -8.82 29.36
N SER A 136 8.90 -7.60 29.39
CA SER A 136 9.61 -7.03 30.54
C SER A 136 8.79 -6.08 31.42
N HIS A 137 7.56 -5.75 31.01
CA HIS A 137 6.65 -4.81 31.70
C HIS A 137 5.23 -5.37 31.74
#